data_AF-A0A960WY96-F1
#
_entry.id   AF-A0A960WY96-F1
#
_cell.length_a   1.000
_cell.length_b   1.000
_cell.length_c   1.000
_cell.angle_alpha   90.00
_cell.angle_beta   90.00
_cell.angle_gamma   90.00
#
_symmetry.space_group_name_H-M   'P 1'
#
loop_
_entity.id
_entity.type
_entity.pdbx_description
1 polymer ?
#
loop_
_entity_poly.entity_id
_entity_poly.type
_entity_poly.pdbx_seq_one_letter_code
_entity_poly.pdbx_strand_id
1 'polypeptide(L)'
;MGQMNKETVFCQFNDLARADSAERVTALLQTLDAKERNQLEEQIVYWLPHESLAGLNEIGAYVLSLSDKKLDKYVRAKLKSGPGLSLGLVRFLIKHAPSRVEVLYRNWLGKGASKSNHCPLEPELLKSGFLDALPALEKLACATSDVGMALALTRALYEYDAERYHDLAVQTACDAMEDPWHMRSACEWMVDVMGVAALPSIVACLRVADGPFAWQIARHAVAGLGNDAEVVMTAALESDNNFIATGVAEGISKATVAVDHPLADRVFKRLIDTASDELLPTVIEMMGRWDRAKLADYASRLKDHFIPEIRTAYASAISGGGDSTRLRKRPITPAEFQSQLLSPTLSPYRSKIEAAAKRCLCFFSQKASQPVPTSKSKLGGVPEVPAGFAWPISRSGCAYSFVARLSEEDLKLIEPSFEGSLLFFADVEKCEPAGVIVHVQPDGELHRAAIPGTLYRDLVECELHTIESISLPDPLDECDAWRFPTDMLTDHAAMNAYRLLGEQCTGSEAQRPLANAFGYPHYCQGNPKFSAEQRLTPVSVVNGSLVTPPEFYQNTSRWVNLFSSWTNDEAGLAFYDTGTISFLIAEEYLAVRDFSRIEVNIDFM
;
A
#
# COMPACT_ATOMS: atom_id res chain seq x y z
N MET A 1 32.22 26.54 41.24
CA MET A 1 31.66 25.59 40.26
C MET A 1 31.49 26.36 38.96
N GLY A 2 32.23 25.99 37.91
CA GLY A 2 32.23 26.75 36.65
C GLY A 2 30.93 26.55 35.87
N GLN A 3 30.46 27.59 35.17
CA GLN A 3 29.36 27.48 34.21
C GLN A 3 29.69 26.39 33.18
N MET A 4 28.87 25.34 33.14
CA MET A 4 28.96 24.37 32.04
C MET A 4 28.61 25.08 30.73
N ASN A 5 29.42 24.86 29.69
CA ASN A 5 29.09 25.30 28.34
C ASN A 5 27.74 24.68 27.94
N LYS A 6 26.85 25.48 27.33
CA LYS A 6 25.57 25.03 26.78
C LYS A 6 25.71 23.79 25.88
N GLU A 7 26.78 23.71 25.09
CA GLU A 7 27.07 22.55 24.24
C GLU A 7 27.37 21.29 25.06
N THR A 8 27.98 21.42 26.24
CA THR A 8 28.29 20.29 27.13
C THR A 8 27.03 19.75 27.80
N VAL A 9 26.14 20.63 28.29
CA VAL A 9 24.84 20.22 28.84
C VAL A 9 23.99 19.57 27.74
N PHE A 10 24.09 20.09 26.51
CA PHE A 10 23.38 19.57 25.35
C PHE A 10 23.88 18.19 24.90
N CYS A 11 25.20 17.98 24.82
CA CYS A 11 25.76 16.66 24.51
C CYS A 11 25.45 15.64 25.61
N GLN A 12 25.59 16.01 26.89
CA GLN A 12 25.25 15.14 28.01
C GLN A 12 23.76 14.75 28.02
N PHE A 13 22.87 15.68 27.68
CA PHE A 13 21.45 15.38 27.55
C PHE A 13 21.17 14.41 26.39
N ASN A 14 21.78 14.61 25.21
CA ASN A 14 21.60 13.70 24.07
C ASN A 14 22.13 12.29 24.35
N ASP A 15 23.26 12.19 25.04
CA ASP A 15 23.82 10.89 25.44
C ASP A 15 22.92 10.19 26.49
N LEU A 16 22.32 10.97 27.40
CA LEU A 16 21.39 10.44 28.41
C LEU A 16 20.02 10.06 27.83
N ALA A 17 19.51 10.83 26.87
CA ALA A 17 18.25 10.57 26.18
C ALA A 17 18.35 9.35 25.25
N ARG A 18 19.55 9.06 24.70
CA ARG A 18 19.84 7.83 23.95
C ARG A 18 20.08 6.60 24.82
N ALA A 19 20.31 6.80 26.12
CA ALA A 19 20.62 5.75 27.08
C ALA A 19 19.42 5.33 27.96
N ASP A 20 18.20 5.74 27.61
CA ASP A 20 16.94 5.35 28.28
C ASP A 20 17.00 5.39 29.82
N SER A 21 17.26 6.58 30.39
CA SER A 21 17.33 6.75 31.85
C SER A 21 16.66 8.03 32.35
N ALA A 22 15.36 7.93 32.63
CA ALA A 22 14.55 9.05 33.15
C ALA A 22 15.01 9.59 34.52
N GLU A 23 15.58 8.73 35.38
CA GLU A 23 16.16 9.16 36.66
C GLU A 23 17.33 10.12 36.45
N ARG A 24 18.15 9.88 35.43
CA ARG A 24 19.30 10.73 35.10
C ARG A 24 18.90 12.05 34.44
N VAL A 25 17.85 12.04 33.61
CA VAL A 25 17.26 13.27 33.07
C VAL A 25 16.67 14.13 34.19
N THR A 26 15.96 13.51 35.14
CA THR A 26 15.41 14.21 36.31
C THR A 26 16.51 14.77 37.20
N ALA A 27 17.55 14.00 37.47
CA ALA A 27 18.71 14.45 38.24
C ALA A 27 19.45 15.60 37.53
N LEU A 28 19.62 15.54 36.20
CA LEU A 28 20.19 16.63 35.41
C LEU A 28 19.31 17.89 35.47
N LEU A 29 18.00 17.78 35.32
CA LEU A 29 17.10 18.94 35.45
C LEU A 29 17.20 19.60 36.82
N GLN A 30 17.40 18.81 37.88
CA GLN A 30 17.57 19.32 39.24
C GLN A 30 18.89 20.09 39.46
N THR A 31 19.95 19.81 38.68
CA THR A 31 21.23 20.53 38.77
C THR A 31 21.24 21.85 37.98
N LEU A 32 20.31 22.03 37.05
CA LEU A 32 20.17 23.26 36.26
C LEU A 32 19.47 24.38 37.04
N ASP A 33 19.88 25.63 36.77
CA ASP A 33 19.17 26.79 37.28
C ASP A 33 17.79 26.95 36.61
N ALA A 34 16.93 27.83 37.14
CA ALA A 34 15.56 27.98 36.64
C ALA A 34 15.48 28.42 35.17
N LYS A 35 16.48 29.14 34.65
CA LYS A 35 16.52 29.61 33.27
C LYS A 35 16.97 28.50 32.33
N GLU A 36 18.03 27.80 32.69
CA GLU A 36 18.57 26.66 31.94
C GLU A 36 17.58 25.49 31.93
N ARG A 37 16.95 25.21 33.06
CA ARG A 37 15.87 24.22 33.18
C ARG A 37 14.71 24.58 32.26
N ASN A 38 14.19 25.81 32.30
CA ASN A 38 13.09 26.20 31.42
C ASN A 38 13.47 26.11 29.92
N GLN A 39 14.70 26.46 29.54
CA GLN A 39 15.18 26.31 28.16
C GLN A 39 15.29 24.85 27.74
N LEU A 40 15.84 23.99 28.61
CA LEU A 40 15.96 22.57 28.33
C LEU A 40 14.58 21.89 28.28
N GLU A 41 13.67 22.23 29.19
CA GLU A 41 12.27 21.76 29.17
C GLU A 41 11.55 22.18 27.88
N GLU A 42 11.76 23.41 27.38
CA GLU A 42 11.22 23.85 26.10
C GLU A 42 11.79 23.07 24.92
N GLN A 43 13.05 22.62 24.98
CA GLN A 43 13.66 21.80 23.94
C GLN A 43 13.24 20.33 24.04
N ILE A 44 13.13 19.77 25.25
CA ILE A 44 12.61 18.41 25.51
C ILE A 44 11.24 18.23 24.85
N VAL A 45 10.37 19.24 24.93
CA VAL A 45 9.05 19.26 24.27
C VAL A 45 9.13 18.93 22.77
N TYR A 46 10.19 19.36 22.09
CA TYR A 46 10.36 19.12 20.65
C TYR A 46 11.10 17.81 20.33
N TRP A 47 11.90 17.28 21.26
CA TRP A 47 12.88 16.21 21.00
C TRP A 47 12.45 14.81 21.44
N LEU A 48 11.35 14.67 22.19
CA LEU A 48 10.87 13.34 22.59
C LEU A 48 10.52 12.49 21.35
N PRO A 49 11.14 11.29 21.20
CA PRO A 49 11.01 10.47 20.02
C PRO A 49 9.59 9.96 19.81
N HIS A 50 9.26 9.75 18.54
CA HIS A 50 8.07 9.05 18.12
C HIS A 50 8.24 7.55 18.47
N GLU A 51 7.19 6.95 19.03
CA GLU A 51 6.82 5.52 18.83
C GLU A 51 7.12 4.42 19.87
N SER A 52 7.78 4.64 21.02
CA SER A 52 7.86 3.57 22.05
C SER A 52 7.11 3.86 23.35
N LEU A 53 6.21 2.94 23.71
CA LEU A 53 5.47 2.93 24.99
C LEU A 53 6.43 2.76 26.19
N ALA A 54 7.60 2.15 25.96
CA ALA A 54 8.69 2.02 26.92
C ALA A 54 9.27 3.41 27.29
N GLY A 55 9.58 4.25 26.30
CA GLY A 55 10.06 5.61 26.54
C GLY A 55 9.04 6.50 27.28
N LEU A 56 7.74 6.28 27.03
CA LEU A 56 6.68 7.02 27.73
C LEU A 56 6.46 6.60 29.18
N ASN A 57 6.72 5.33 29.55
CA ASN A 57 6.70 4.92 30.96
C ASN A 57 7.85 5.56 31.74
N GLU A 58 9.00 5.76 31.10
CA GLU A 58 10.17 6.38 31.72
C GLU A 58 10.01 7.90 31.84
N ILE A 59 9.54 8.58 30.78
CA ILE A 59 9.32 10.03 30.77
C ILE A 59 7.97 10.41 31.43
N GLY A 60 7.14 9.42 31.74
CA GLY A 60 5.81 9.58 32.26
C GLY A 60 5.74 10.41 33.54
N ALA A 61 6.65 10.18 34.49
CA ALA A 61 6.73 10.97 35.71
C ALA A 61 6.94 12.47 35.43
N TYR A 62 7.74 12.79 34.41
CA TYR A 62 7.97 14.18 33.99
C TYR A 62 6.70 14.78 33.36
N VAL A 63 6.02 14.06 32.46
CA VAL A 63 4.74 14.50 31.86
C VAL A 63 3.67 14.74 32.93
N LEU A 64 3.55 13.84 33.92
CA LEU A 64 2.63 14.00 35.05
C LEU A 64 2.98 15.20 35.92
N SER A 65 4.28 15.52 36.05
CA SER A 65 4.76 16.67 36.82
C SER A 65 4.53 18.02 36.13
N LEU A 66 4.26 18.03 34.81
CA LEU A 66 3.98 19.28 34.09
C LEU A 66 2.72 19.92 34.66
N SER A 67 2.74 21.24 34.88
CA SER A 67 1.50 21.99 35.14
C SER A 67 0.57 21.93 33.92
N ASP A 68 -0.74 22.14 34.10
CA ASP A 68 -1.70 22.08 32.99
C ASP A 68 -1.34 23.04 31.85
N LYS A 69 -0.78 24.21 32.17
CA LYS A 69 -0.28 25.17 31.17
C LYS A 69 0.93 24.64 30.38
N LYS A 70 1.83 23.88 31.03
CA LYS A 70 3.01 23.28 30.38
C LYS A 70 2.62 22.05 29.56
N LEU A 71 1.72 21.22 30.08
CA LEU A 71 1.16 20.09 29.35
C LEU A 71 0.40 20.58 28.11
N ASP A 72 -0.44 21.61 28.25
CA ASP A 72 -1.12 22.27 27.13
C ASP A 72 -0.13 22.76 26.06
N LYS A 73 0.95 23.44 26.47
CA LYS A 73 2.00 23.91 25.56
C LYS A 73 2.71 22.74 24.84
N TYR A 74 3.02 21.66 25.56
CA TYR A 74 3.62 20.44 25.01
C TYR A 74 2.75 19.80 23.94
N VAL A 75 1.46 19.63 24.26
CA VAL A 75 0.45 19.05 23.37
C VAL A 75 0.26 19.90 22.12
N ARG A 76 0.16 21.23 22.28
CA ARG A 76 0.04 22.17 21.16
C ARG A 76 1.28 22.19 20.26
N ALA A 77 2.47 22.02 20.83
CA ALA A 77 3.70 21.93 20.05
C ALA A 77 3.73 20.65 19.21
N LYS A 78 3.35 19.51 19.81
CA LYS A 78 3.28 18.22 19.10
C LYS A 78 2.21 18.17 18.01
N LEU A 79 1.02 18.73 18.26
CA LEU A 79 -0.03 18.86 17.24
C LEU A 79 0.37 19.75 16.05
N LYS A 80 1.33 20.67 16.23
CA LYS A 80 1.86 21.51 15.14
C LYS A 80 2.96 20.84 14.33
N SER A 81 3.67 19.86 14.90
CA SER A 81 4.84 19.22 14.26
C SER A 81 4.50 18.04 13.36
N GLY A 82 3.23 17.61 13.29
CA GLY A 82 2.79 16.51 12.42
C GLY A 82 1.49 15.86 12.90
N PRO A 83 0.92 14.91 12.13
CA PRO A 83 -0.34 14.29 12.45
C PRO A 83 -0.17 13.31 13.63
N GLY A 84 -0.86 13.60 14.74
CA GLY A 84 -1.08 12.66 15.84
C GLY A 84 -0.38 13.03 17.15
N LEU A 85 -1.19 13.19 18.20
CA LEU A 85 -0.73 12.83 19.55
C LEU A 85 -0.45 11.33 19.57
N SER A 86 0.74 10.91 19.99
CA SER A 86 1.05 9.49 20.03
C SER A 86 0.06 8.76 20.95
N LEU A 87 -0.47 7.64 20.45
CA LEU A 87 -1.36 6.73 21.18
C LEU A 87 -0.81 6.41 22.58
N GLY A 88 0.52 6.30 22.70
CA GLY A 88 1.20 6.11 23.97
C GLY A 88 0.94 7.23 24.99
N LEU A 89 0.89 8.52 24.58
CA LEU A 89 0.65 9.62 25.52
C LEU A 89 -0.80 9.62 26.03
N VAL A 90 -1.75 9.33 25.16
CA VAL A 90 -3.17 9.18 25.53
C VAL A 90 -3.35 7.98 26.47
N ARG A 91 -2.76 6.82 26.14
CA ARG A 91 -2.71 5.62 27.01
C ARG A 91 -2.13 5.95 28.39
N PHE A 92 -1.01 6.67 28.41
CA PHE A 92 -0.34 7.06 29.64
C PHE A 92 -1.19 7.99 30.52
N LEU A 93 -1.84 8.99 29.93
CA LEU A 93 -2.68 9.94 30.68
C LEU A 93 -4.01 9.34 31.14
N ILE A 94 -4.63 8.46 30.36
CA ILE A 94 -5.82 7.69 30.82
C ILE A 94 -5.45 6.86 32.06
N LYS A 95 -4.30 6.18 32.02
CA LYS A 95 -3.85 5.29 33.10
C LYS A 95 -3.44 6.03 34.37
N HIS A 96 -2.82 7.20 34.25
CA HIS A 96 -2.15 7.86 35.38
C HIS A 96 -2.73 9.22 35.79
N ALA A 97 -3.52 9.88 34.94
CA ALA A 97 -4.12 11.18 35.23
C ALA A 97 -5.40 11.43 34.39
N PRO A 98 -6.47 10.64 34.59
CA PRO A 98 -7.68 10.69 33.75
C PRO A 98 -8.36 12.07 33.72
N SER A 99 -8.28 12.85 34.79
CA SER A 99 -8.80 14.24 34.82
C SER A 99 -8.06 15.20 33.86
N ARG A 100 -6.83 14.86 33.45
CA ARG A 100 -6.01 15.67 32.53
C ARG A 100 -6.25 15.32 31.07
N VAL A 101 -6.97 14.22 30.80
CA VAL A 101 -7.41 13.83 29.46
C VAL A 101 -8.30 14.94 28.88
N GLU A 102 -9.16 15.57 29.68
CA GLU A 102 -9.99 16.69 29.23
C GLU A 102 -9.17 17.89 28.67
N VAL A 103 -7.99 18.17 29.23
CA VAL A 103 -7.08 19.25 28.80
C VAL A 103 -6.45 18.95 27.44
N LEU A 104 -6.11 17.67 27.17
CA LEU A 104 -5.69 17.24 25.84
C LEU A 104 -6.78 17.47 24.80
N TYR A 105 -8.01 17.06 25.12
CA TYR A 105 -9.11 17.00 24.16
C TYR A 105 -9.74 18.37 23.85
N ARG A 106 -9.88 19.28 24.83
CA ARG A 106 -10.36 20.66 24.54
C ARG A 106 -9.50 21.37 23.50
N ASN A 107 -8.19 21.09 23.48
CA ASN A 107 -7.26 21.73 22.55
C ASN A 107 -7.24 21.06 21.17
N TRP A 108 -7.55 19.77 21.11
CA TRP A 108 -7.69 19.05 19.85
C TRP A 108 -8.96 19.50 19.10
N LEU A 109 -10.09 19.66 19.80
CA LEU A 109 -11.36 20.15 19.25
C LEU A 109 -11.32 21.64 18.84
N GLY A 110 -10.51 22.46 19.53
CA GLY A 110 -10.43 23.91 19.28
C GLY A 110 -9.79 24.31 17.94
N LYS A 111 -9.25 23.36 17.17
CA LYS A 111 -8.71 23.59 15.83
C LYS A 111 -9.20 22.50 14.90
N GLY A 112 -10.30 22.76 14.19
CA GLY A 112 -10.95 21.84 13.25
C GLY A 112 -9.99 20.90 12.52
N ALA A 113 -9.80 19.72 13.08
CA ALA A 113 -8.89 18.69 12.59
C ALA A 113 -9.62 17.84 11.55
N SER A 114 -10.06 18.46 10.46
CA SER A 114 -10.96 17.83 9.50
C SER A 114 -10.28 16.88 8.48
N LYS A 115 -9.07 16.34 8.76
CA LYS A 115 -8.29 15.61 7.71
C LYS A 115 -7.37 14.46 8.17
N SER A 116 -7.39 13.98 9.42
CA SER A 116 -6.55 12.83 9.82
C SER A 116 -7.36 11.55 9.98
N ASN A 117 -7.13 10.57 9.10
CA ASN A 117 -7.97 9.38 8.88
C ASN A 117 -7.83 8.22 9.88
N HIS A 118 -7.16 8.37 11.02
CA HIS A 118 -7.07 7.26 11.98
C HIS A 118 -7.18 7.77 13.42
N CYS A 119 -8.25 7.37 14.11
CA CYS A 119 -8.31 7.39 15.57
C CYS A 119 -7.67 6.09 16.08
N PRO A 120 -6.48 6.12 16.70
CA PRO A 120 -5.82 4.90 17.13
C PRO A 120 -6.32 4.60 18.54
N LEU A 121 -7.41 3.85 18.69
CA LEU A 121 -7.81 3.31 19.99
C LEU A 121 -8.00 1.81 19.81
N GLU A 122 -7.06 1.01 20.32
CA GLU A 122 -7.20 -0.44 20.35
C GLU A 122 -7.98 -0.91 21.60
N PRO A 123 -8.88 -1.90 21.46
CA PRO A 123 -9.77 -2.40 22.52
C PRO A 123 -9.09 -2.99 23.76
N GLU A 124 -7.98 -3.71 23.58
CA GLU A 124 -7.50 -4.65 24.62
C GLU A 124 -6.85 -3.99 25.85
N LEU A 125 -6.60 -2.68 25.82
CA LEU A 125 -5.79 -1.98 26.81
C LEU A 125 -6.56 -1.10 27.81
N LEU A 126 -7.90 -1.15 27.80
CA LEU A 126 -8.76 -0.30 28.63
C LEU A 126 -9.16 -0.90 30.00
N LYS A 127 -8.48 -1.93 30.51
CA LYS A 127 -8.98 -2.67 31.69
C LYS A 127 -8.63 -2.09 33.08
N SER A 128 -7.75 -1.09 33.20
CA SER A 128 -7.42 -0.48 34.52
C SER A 128 -7.62 1.04 34.53
N GLY A 129 -8.63 1.52 35.26
CA GLY A 129 -8.99 2.95 35.40
C GLY A 129 -10.18 3.42 34.56
N PHE A 130 -10.77 2.53 33.76
CA PHE A 130 -11.82 2.85 32.78
C PHE A 130 -13.20 3.10 33.40
N LEU A 131 -13.51 2.42 34.52
CA LEU A 131 -14.80 2.54 35.21
C LEU A 131 -15.15 4.00 35.57
N ASP A 132 -14.16 4.77 36.03
CA ASP A 132 -14.36 6.16 36.43
C ASP A 132 -14.49 7.12 35.24
N ALA A 133 -14.03 6.70 34.06
CA ALA A 133 -14.07 7.49 32.82
C ALA A 133 -15.31 7.21 31.94
N LEU A 134 -16.04 6.11 32.19
CA LEU A 134 -17.20 5.68 31.38
C LEU A 134 -18.23 6.79 31.13
N PRO A 135 -18.71 7.55 32.15
CA PRO A 135 -19.72 8.59 31.90
C PRO A 135 -19.19 9.75 31.05
N ALA A 136 -17.88 10.03 31.13
CA ALA A 136 -17.26 11.09 30.34
C ALA A 136 -17.04 10.65 28.89
N LEU A 137 -16.68 9.38 28.66
CA LEU A 137 -16.55 8.80 27.33
C LEU A 137 -17.90 8.67 26.63
N GLU A 138 -18.95 8.23 27.35
CA GLU A 138 -20.33 8.16 26.85
C GLU A 138 -20.83 9.55 26.43
N LYS A 139 -20.67 10.55 27.32
CA LYS A 139 -21.05 11.94 27.00
C LYS A 139 -20.26 12.50 25.82
N LEU A 140 -18.98 12.12 25.67
CA LEU A 140 -18.13 12.58 24.57
C LEU A 140 -18.53 11.92 23.25
N ALA A 141 -18.81 10.62 23.24
CA ALA A 141 -19.31 9.90 22.07
C ALA A 141 -20.61 10.52 21.54
N CYS A 142 -21.53 10.90 22.44
CA CYS A 142 -22.78 11.56 22.06
C CYS A 142 -22.64 13.04 21.67
N ALA A 143 -21.61 13.74 22.14
CA ALA A 143 -21.45 15.19 21.96
C ALA A 143 -20.53 15.57 20.79
N THR A 144 -19.76 14.63 20.26
CA THR A 144 -18.86 14.90 19.15
C THR A 144 -19.61 15.00 17.82
N SER A 145 -19.14 15.90 16.95
CA SER A 145 -19.57 15.97 15.53
C SER A 145 -18.59 15.25 14.60
N ASP A 146 -17.46 14.80 15.12
CA ASP A 146 -16.50 13.96 14.39
C ASP A 146 -16.95 12.50 14.43
N VAL A 147 -17.36 12.01 13.26
CA VAL A 147 -17.92 10.67 13.03
C VAL A 147 -16.91 9.57 13.36
N GLY A 148 -15.65 9.72 12.94
CA GLY A 148 -14.60 8.73 13.22
C GLY A 148 -14.32 8.61 14.72
N MET A 149 -14.35 9.73 15.45
CA MET A 149 -14.20 9.74 16.90
C MET A 149 -15.41 9.13 17.60
N ALA A 150 -16.64 9.45 17.16
CA ALA A 150 -17.83 8.81 17.70
C ALA A 150 -17.73 7.29 17.56
N LEU A 151 -17.38 6.80 16.37
CA LEU A 151 -17.23 5.38 16.06
C LEU A 151 -16.20 4.68 16.97
N ALA A 152 -15.02 5.29 17.14
CA ALA A 152 -13.95 4.72 17.97
C ALA A 152 -14.31 4.68 19.45
N LEU A 153 -14.93 5.74 19.98
CA LEU A 153 -15.35 5.82 21.38
C LEU A 153 -16.49 4.83 21.67
N THR A 154 -17.49 4.78 20.79
CA THR A 154 -18.63 3.88 20.97
C THR A 154 -18.20 2.42 20.82
N ARG A 155 -17.24 2.10 19.94
CA ARG A 155 -16.61 0.77 19.87
C ARG A 155 -15.97 0.36 21.19
N ALA A 156 -15.16 1.22 21.77
CA ALA A 156 -14.53 0.95 23.06
C ALA A 156 -15.55 0.77 24.21
N LEU A 157 -16.65 1.53 24.19
CA LEU A 157 -17.75 1.36 25.14
C LEU A 157 -18.49 0.04 24.93
N TYR A 158 -18.78 -0.33 23.68
CA TYR A 158 -19.48 -1.57 23.32
C TYR A 158 -18.67 -2.83 23.67
N GLU A 159 -17.37 -2.85 23.40
CA GLU A 159 -16.50 -3.98 23.76
C GLU A 159 -16.35 -4.14 25.28
N TYR A 160 -16.56 -3.06 26.03
CA TYR A 160 -16.58 -3.09 27.49
C TYR A 160 -17.89 -3.65 28.05
N ASP A 161 -19.04 -3.17 27.57
CA ASP A 161 -20.37 -3.59 28.01
C ASP A 161 -21.37 -3.53 26.84
N ALA A 162 -21.38 -4.61 26.05
CA ALA A 162 -22.16 -4.69 24.82
C ALA A 162 -23.65 -4.52 25.07
N GLU A 163 -24.19 -5.05 26.18
CA GLU A 163 -25.61 -4.95 26.51
C GLU A 163 -26.02 -3.50 26.79
N ARG A 164 -25.21 -2.77 27.57
CA ARG A 164 -25.50 -1.38 27.91
C ARG A 164 -25.36 -0.42 26.72
N TYR A 165 -24.36 -0.63 25.86
CA TYR A 165 -24.02 0.32 24.81
C TYR A 165 -24.47 -0.10 23.41
N HIS A 166 -25.27 -1.16 23.27
CA HIS A 166 -25.75 -1.65 21.98
C HIS A 166 -26.47 -0.57 21.15
N ASP A 167 -27.46 0.10 21.75
CA ASP A 167 -28.25 1.11 21.02
C ASP A 167 -27.39 2.31 20.61
N LEU A 168 -26.46 2.74 21.47
CA LEU A 168 -25.50 3.79 21.13
C LEU A 168 -24.58 3.35 19.99
N ALA A 169 -24.13 2.09 19.99
CA ALA A 169 -23.29 1.51 18.95
C ALA A 169 -24.00 1.44 17.60
N VAL A 170 -25.24 0.94 17.58
CA VAL A 170 -26.08 0.94 16.38
C VAL A 170 -26.27 2.35 15.85
N GLN A 171 -26.67 3.29 16.71
CA GLN A 171 -26.91 4.67 16.29
C GLN A 171 -25.64 5.32 15.73
N THR A 172 -24.51 5.19 16.43
CA THR A 172 -23.23 5.75 15.99
C THR A 172 -22.78 5.16 14.66
N ALA A 173 -22.96 3.85 14.46
CA ALA A 173 -22.62 3.20 13.20
C ALA A 173 -23.53 3.66 12.06
N CYS A 174 -24.83 3.80 12.30
CA CYS A 174 -25.78 4.35 11.33
C CYS A 174 -25.41 5.79 10.93
N ASP A 175 -25.13 6.66 11.91
CA ASP A 175 -24.70 8.04 11.66
C ASP A 175 -23.37 8.07 10.88
N ALA A 176 -22.46 7.14 11.18
CA ALA A 176 -21.19 7.02 10.48
C ALA A 176 -21.30 6.48 9.05
N MET A 177 -22.37 5.73 8.76
CA MET A 177 -22.66 5.26 7.40
C MET A 177 -23.18 6.37 6.49
N GLU A 178 -23.68 7.48 7.03
CA GLU A 178 -24.03 8.68 6.25
C GLU A 178 -22.77 9.45 5.78
N ASP A 179 -21.60 9.16 6.36
CA ASP A 179 -20.31 9.73 5.96
C ASP A 179 -19.50 8.74 5.08
N PRO A 180 -19.29 9.03 3.78
CA PRO A 180 -18.55 8.16 2.87
C PRO A 180 -17.14 7.78 3.36
N TRP A 181 -16.50 8.62 4.18
CA TRP A 181 -15.13 8.40 4.66
C TRP A 181 -15.04 7.37 5.79
N HIS A 182 -16.08 7.24 6.62
CA HIS A 182 -16.11 6.35 7.79
C HIS A 182 -16.98 5.11 7.60
N MET A 183 -17.76 5.10 6.53
CA MET A 183 -18.66 4.05 6.10
C MET A 183 -18.06 2.63 6.14
N ARG A 184 -16.86 2.44 5.57
CA ARG A 184 -16.22 1.12 5.56
C ARG A 184 -15.94 0.62 6.98
N SER A 185 -15.36 1.48 7.82
CA SER A 185 -15.05 1.14 9.20
C SER A 185 -16.31 0.89 10.04
N ALA A 186 -17.40 1.60 9.77
CA ALA A 186 -18.69 1.36 10.42
C ALA A 186 -19.30 0.00 10.00
N CYS A 187 -19.22 -0.35 8.71
CA CYS A 187 -19.68 -1.64 8.20
C CYS A 187 -18.87 -2.81 8.77
N GLU A 188 -17.53 -2.73 8.71
CA GLU A 188 -16.64 -3.73 9.28
C GLU A 188 -16.89 -3.89 10.78
N TRP A 189 -17.07 -2.79 11.52
CA TRP A 189 -17.37 -2.87 12.95
C TRP A 189 -18.71 -3.54 13.27
N MET A 190 -19.80 -3.17 12.58
CA MET A 190 -21.11 -3.81 12.77
C MET A 190 -21.07 -5.31 12.48
N VAL A 191 -20.33 -5.73 11.45
CA VAL A 191 -20.23 -7.13 11.06
C VAL A 191 -19.31 -7.91 12.00
N ASP A 192 -18.11 -7.40 12.27
CA ASP A 192 -17.07 -8.14 12.97
C ASP A 192 -17.24 -8.15 14.49
N VAL A 193 -17.84 -7.09 15.06
CA VAL A 193 -17.93 -6.91 16.53
C VAL A 193 -19.34 -7.13 17.05
N MET A 194 -20.37 -6.72 16.31
CA MET A 194 -21.76 -6.90 16.74
C MET A 194 -22.35 -8.22 16.22
N GLY A 195 -21.80 -8.78 15.14
CA GLY A 195 -22.18 -10.07 14.58
C GLY A 195 -23.67 -10.15 14.24
N VAL A 196 -24.29 -11.29 14.60
CA VAL A 196 -25.72 -11.58 14.36
C VAL A 196 -26.64 -10.53 15.01
N ALA A 197 -26.24 -9.91 16.12
CA ALA A 197 -27.06 -8.91 16.81
C ALA A 197 -27.30 -7.64 15.98
N ALA A 198 -26.40 -7.32 15.03
CA ALA A 198 -26.56 -6.18 14.13
C ALA A 198 -27.39 -6.48 12.87
N LEU A 199 -27.81 -7.73 12.63
CA LEU A 199 -28.54 -8.13 11.43
C LEU A 199 -29.79 -7.27 11.11
N PRO A 200 -30.67 -6.95 12.09
CA PRO A 200 -31.84 -6.11 11.81
C PRO A 200 -31.46 -4.73 11.27
N SER A 201 -30.39 -4.14 11.82
CA SER A 201 -29.87 -2.84 11.42
C SER A 201 -29.20 -2.91 10.04
N ILE A 202 -28.39 -3.96 9.77
CA ILE A 202 -27.79 -4.19 8.45
C ILE A 202 -28.89 -4.31 7.37
N VAL A 203 -29.95 -5.06 7.65
CA VAL A 203 -31.09 -5.22 6.72
C VAL A 203 -31.84 -3.89 6.52
N ALA A 204 -32.05 -3.13 7.59
CA ALA A 204 -32.68 -1.82 7.51
C ALA A 204 -31.85 -0.86 6.63
N CYS A 205 -30.52 -0.82 6.82
CA CYS A 205 -29.59 -0.04 6.00
C CYS A 205 -29.65 -0.48 4.53
N LEU A 206 -29.59 -1.79 4.25
CA LEU A 206 -29.68 -2.31 2.88
C LEU A 206 -31.00 -1.95 2.18
N ARG A 207 -32.11 -1.84 2.91
CA ARG A 207 -33.40 -1.46 2.32
C ARG A 207 -33.50 0.00 1.88
N VAL A 208 -32.71 0.88 2.49
CA VAL A 208 -32.70 2.31 2.19
C VAL A 208 -31.48 2.75 1.37
N ALA A 209 -30.43 1.93 1.34
CA ALA A 209 -29.21 2.18 0.58
C ALA A 209 -29.42 2.02 -0.93
N ASP A 210 -28.87 2.95 -1.71
CA ASP A 210 -28.82 2.90 -3.16
C ASP A 210 -27.37 2.78 -3.69
N GLY A 211 -27.22 2.43 -4.97
CA GLY A 211 -25.94 2.49 -5.66
C GLY A 211 -24.78 1.70 -5.03
N PRO A 212 -23.53 2.17 -5.18
CA PRO A 212 -22.33 1.54 -4.65
C PRO A 212 -22.31 1.37 -3.12
N PHE A 213 -23.10 2.18 -2.40
CA PHE A 213 -23.24 2.12 -0.94
C PHE A 213 -23.89 0.80 -0.51
N ALA A 214 -24.99 0.43 -1.16
CA ALA A 214 -25.70 -0.82 -0.91
C ALA A 214 -24.84 -2.06 -1.24
N TRP A 215 -23.95 -1.93 -2.24
CA TRP A 215 -23.00 -2.99 -2.63
C TRP A 215 -21.95 -3.27 -1.54
N GLN A 216 -21.32 -2.24 -0.95
CA GLN A 216 -20.29 -2.45 0.08
C GLN A 216 -20.86 -3.12 1.34
N ILE A 217 -22.01 -2.64 1.83
CA ILE A 217 -22.67 -3.20 3.02
C ILE A 217 -22.98 -4.69 2.79
N ALA A 218 -23.57 -5.01 1.64
CA ALA A 218 -23.96 -6.38 1.29
C ALA A 218 -22.74 -7.31 1.20
N ARG A 219 -21.65 -6.84 0.58
CA ARG A 219 -20.41 -7.60 0.42
C ARG A 219 -19.75 -7.93 1.75
N HIS A 220 -19.60 -6.94 2.63
CA HIS A 220 -18.96 -7.15 3.93
C HIS A 220 -19.82 -7.98 4.88
N ALA A 221 -21.14 -7.73 4.92
CA ALA A 221 -22.06 -8.49 5.75
C ALA A 221 -22.02 -9.98 5.41
N VAL A 222 -22.08 -10.34 4.13
CA VAL A 222 -22.06 -11.76 3.73
C VAL A 222 -20.68 -12.41 3.95
N ALA A 223 -19.60 -11.64 3.79
CA ALA A 223 -18.25 -12.14 4.05
C ALA A 223 -18.02 -12.47 5.55
N GLY A 224 -18.53 -11.63 6.46
CA GLY A 224 -18.29 -11.79 7.90
C GLY A 224 -19.32 -12.67 8.63
N LEU A 225 -20.58 -12.71 8.19
CA LEU A 225 -21.65 -13.46 8.87
C LEU A 225 -21.61 -14.98 8.62
N GLY A 226 -20.85 -15.44 7.62
CA GLY A 226 -20.75 -16.87 7.31
C GLY A 226 -22.12 -17.51 7.07
N ASN A 227 -22.47 -18.56 7.84
CA ASN A 227 -23.73 -19.28 7.69
C ASN A 227 -24.97 -18.44 8.06
N ASP A 228 -24.81 -17.36 8.82
CA ASP A 228 -25.92 -16.49 9.23
C ASP A 228 -26.26 -15.43 8.14
N ALA A 229 -25.59 -15.48 6.99
CA ALA A 229 -25.83 -14.58 5.86
C ALA A 229 -27.19 -14.80 5.16
N GLU A 230 -27.98 -15.82 5.53
CA GLU A 230 -29.31 -16.11 4.98
C GLU A 230 -30.25 -14.91 5.02
N VAL A 231 -30.22 -14.13 6.10
CA VAL A 231 -31.06 -12.94 6.26
C VAL A 231 -30.66 -11.84 5.27
N VAL A 232 -29.35 -11.65 5.05
CA VAL A 232 -28.81 -10.66 4.10
C VAL A 232 -29.07 -11.09 2.65
N MET A 233 -28.90 -12.38 2.34
CA MET A 233 -29.25 -12.95 1.03
C MET A 233 -30.74 -12.82 0.73
N THR A 234 -31.61 -13.01 1.73
CA THR A 234 -33.06 -12.84 1.58
C THR A 234 -33.41 -11.38 1.32
N ALA A 235 -32.84 -10.44 2.07
CA ALA A 235 -33.03 -9.01 1.82
C ALA A 235 -32.55 -8.61 0.42
N ALA A 236 -31.44 -9.20 -0.06
CA ALA A 236 -30.94 -9.00 -1.42
C ALA A 236 -31.85 -9.57 -2.50
N LEU A 237 -32.61 -10.64 -2.21
CA LEU A 237 -33.61 -11.23 -3.12
C LEU A 237 -34.95 -10.45 -3.13
N GLU A 238 -35.26 -9.77 -2.04
CA GLU A 238 -36.47 -8.94 -1.91
C GLU A 238 -36.27 -7.52 -2.46
N SER A 239 -35.03 -7.01 -2.48
CA SER A 239 -34.73 -5.66 -2.94
C SER A 239 -34.61 -5.57 -4.46
N ASP A 240 -35.24 -4.61 -5.12
CA ASP A 240 -35.06 -4.35 -6.56
C ASP A 240 -33.71 -3.68 -6.90
N ASN A 241 -32.82 -3.51 -5.91
CA ASN A 241 -31.50 -2.90 -6.09
C ASN A 241 -30.43 -3.94 -6.51
N ASN A 242 -30.04 -3.92 -7.79
CA ASN A 242 -29.00 -4.78 -8.35
C ASN A 242 -27.62 -4.65 -7.67
N PHE A 243 -27.30 -3.51 -7.04
CA PHE A 243 -26.05 -3.33 -6.31
C PHE A 243 -25.98 -4.21 -5.06
N ILE A 244 -27.11 -4.40 -4.37
CA ILE A 244 -27.18 -5.28 -3.19
C ILE A 244 -26.95 -6.72 -3.62
N ALA A 245 -27.61 -7.16 -4.69
CA ALA A 245 -27.45 -8.50 -5.22
C ALA A 245 -25.98 -8.76 -5.62
N THR A 246 -25.34 -7.79 -6.29
CA THR A 246 -23.93 -7.86 -6.70
C THR A 246 -23.00 -7.91 -5.48
N GLY A 247 -23.25 -7.08 -4.46
CA GLY A 247 -22.47 -7.06 -3.24
C GLY A 247 -22.57 -8.39 -2.49
N VAL A 248 -23.79 -8.93 -2.32
CA VAL A 248 -24.02 -10.24 -1.70
C VAL A 248 -23.26 -11.32 -2.46
N ALA A 249 -23.35 -11.33 -3.78
CA ALA A 249 -22.64 -12.30 -4.60
C ALA A 249 -21.12 -12.23 -4.34
N GLU A 250 -20.51 -11.06 -4.45
CA GLU A 250 -19.07 -10.90 -4.16
C GLU A 250 -18.70 -11.35 -2.75
N GLY A 251 -19.56 -11.05 -1.77
CA GLY A 251 -19.43 -11.53 -0.40
C GLY A 251 -19.41 -13.06 -0.33
N ILE A 252 -20.34 -13.74 -1.00
CA ILE A 252 -20.38 -15.22 -1.09
C ILE A 252 -19.08 -15.76 -1.71
N SER A 253 -18.55 -15.13 -2.76
CA SER A 253 -17.31 -15.56 -3.40
C SER A 253 -16.06 -15.37 -2.52
N LYS A 254 -16.12 -14.49 -1.52
CA LYS A 254 -15.03 -14.20 -0.58
C LYS A 254 -15.17 -14.98 0.72
N ALA A 255 -16.40 -15.28 1.14
CA ALA A 255 -16.68 -16.07 2.33
C ALA A 255 -16.34 -17.55 2.11
N THR A 256 -16.01 -18.27 3.19
CA THR A 256 -15.98 -19.75 3.23
C THR A 256 -17.38 -20.37 3.20
N VAL A 257 -18.44 -19.55 3.04
CA VAL A 257 -19.81 -20.04 2.87
C VAL A 257 -19.86 -20.96 1.67
N ALA A 258 -20.46 -22.13 1.86
CA ALA A 258 -20.60 -23.10 0.79
C ALA A 258 -21.35 -22.47 -0.38
N VAL A 259 -20.69 -22.39 -1.53
CA VAL A 259 -21.26 -22.08 -2.86
C VAL A 259 -22.49 -22.97 -3.18
N ASP A 260 -22.72 -24.01 -2.38
CA ASP A 260 -23.87 -24.91 -2.41
C ASP A 260 -25.09 -24.44 -1.61
N HIS A 261 -25.06 -23.26 -0.99
CA HIS A 261 -26.22 -22.73 -0.28
C HIS A 261 -27.40 -22.43 -1.24
N PRO A 262 -28.63 -22.92 -0.99
CA PRO A 262 -29.77 -22.71 -1.90
C PRO A 262 -30.13 -21.24 -2.15
N LEU A 263 -29.89 -20.37 -1.16
CA LEU A 263 -30.10 -18.92 -1.34
C LEU A 263 -29.01 -18.25 -2.17
N ALA A 264 -27.77 -18.73 -2.09
CA ALA A 264 -26.71 -18.24 -2.97
C ALA A 264 -27.11 -18.50 -4.42
N ASP A 265 -27.51 -19.74 -4.73
CA ASP A 265 -28.00 -20.15 -6.05
C ASP A 265 -29.15 -19.24 -6.54
N ARG A 266 -30.09 -18.87 -5.67
CA ARG A 266 -31.18 -17.94 -6.02
C ARG A 266 -30.69 -16.52 -6.28
N VAL A 267 -29.76 -16.00 -5.47
CA VAL A 267 -29.19 -14.65 -5.65
C VAL A 267 -28.45 -14.59 -6.99
N PHE A 268 -27.68 -15.62 -7.32
CA PHE A 268 -26.96 -15.70 -8.58
C PHE A 268 -27.88 -15.84 -9.79
N LYS A 269 -28.94 -16.65 -9.70
CA LYS A 269 -29.97 -16.72 -10.75
C LYS A 269 -30.59 -15.34 -11.00
N ARG A 270 -30.97 -14.65 -9.93
CA ARG A 270 -31.52 -13.30 -10.04
C ARG A 270 -30.53 -12.33 -10.68
N LEU A 271 -29.27 -12.31 -10.24
CA LEU A 271 -28.24 -11.48 -10.83
C LEU A 271 -28.06 -11.75 -12.32
N ILE A 272 -28.09 -13.00 -12.75
CA ILE A 272 -27.99 -13.35 -14.17
C ILE A 272 -29.21 -12.85 -14.95
N ASP A 273 -30.40 -12.97 -14.36
CA ASP A 273 -31.65 -12.55 -14.97
C ASP A 273 -31.80 -11.00 -15.01
N THR A 274 -31.11 -10.27 -14.12
CA THR A 274 -31.22 -8.80 -13.98
C THR A 274 -29.93 -8.02 -14.26
N ALA A 275 -28.82 -8.69 -14.58
CA ALA A 275 -27.53 -8.04 -14.82
C ALA A 275 -27.61 -7.13 -16.05
N SER A 276 -27.19 -5.89 -15.86
CA SER A 276 -26.83 -5.01 -16.98
C SER A 276 -25.50 -5.48 -17.59
N ASP A 277 -25.21 -4.99 -18.80
CA ASP A 277 -23.92 -5.21 -19.48
C ASP A 277 -22.70 -4.85 -18.59
N GLU A 278 -22.88 -3.90 -17.66
CA GLU A 278 -21.84 -3.44 -16.74
C GLU A 278 -21.51 -4.43 -15.61
N LEU A 279 -22.47 -5.24 -15.16
CA LEU A 279 -22.27 -6.19 -14.04
C LEU A 279 -21.82 -7.58 -14.51
N LEU A 280 -21.92 -7.83 -15.80
CA LEU A 280 -21.69 -9.13 -16.43
C LEU A 280 -20.24 -9.65 -16.29
N PRO A 281 -19.18 -8.83 -16.41
CA PRO A 281 -17.80 -9.29 -16.19
C PRO A 281 -17.57 -9.84 -14.78
N THR A 282 -18.14 -9.19 -13.76
CA THR A 282 -18.06 -9.62 -12.36
C THR A 282 -18.77 -10.95 -12.16
N VAL A 283 -19.98 -11.12 -12.72
CA VAL A 283 -20.71 -12.39 -12.68
C VAL A 283 -19.92 -13.52 -13.33
N ILE A 284 -19.27 -13.27 -14.47
CA ILE A 284 -18.44 -14.25 -15.18
C ILE A 284 -17.19 -14.64 -14.36
N GLU A 285 -16.49 -13.67 -13.77
CA GLU A 285 -15.33 -13.93 -12.92
C GLU A 285 -15.69 -14.83 -11.73
N MET A 286 -16.83 -14.53 -11.10
CA MET A 286 -17.37 -15.28 -9.98
C MET A 286 -17.75 -16.72 -10.35
N MET A 287 -18.41 -16.89 -11.49
CA MET A 287 -18.78 -18.19 -12.05
C MET A 287 -17.56 -19.08 -12.29
N GLY A 288 -16.41 -18.50 -12.66
CA GLY A 288 -15.15 -19.23 -12.87
C GLY A 288 -14.62 -20.00 -11.66
N ARG A 289 -15.20 -19.79 -10.47
CA ARG A 289 -14.85 -20.49 -9.22
C ARG A 289 -15.76 -21.67 -8.89
N TRP A 290 -16.77 -21.96 -9.71
CA TRP A 290 -17.77 -23.00 -9.43
C TRP A 290 -17.49 -24.33 -10.12
N ASP A 291 -18.13 -25.39 -9.63
CA ASP A 291 -18.12 -26.69 -10.29
C ASP A 291 -18.73 -26.59 -11.72
N ARG A 292 -18.14 -27.34 -12.65
CA ARG A 292 -18.49 -27.40 -14.07
C ARG A 292 -19.96 -27.71 -14.30
N ALA A 293 -20.58 -28.54 -13.45
CA ALA A 293 -21.99 -28.91 -13.57
C ALA A 293 -22.91 -27.70 -13.35
N LYS A 294 -22.62 -26.86 -12.34
CA LYS A 294 -23.36 -25.60 -12.11
C LYS A 294 -23.10 -24.61 -13.23
N LEU A 295 -21.84 -24.44 -13.62
CA LEU A 295 -21.46 -23.57 -14.74
C LEU A 295 -22.22 -23.89 -16.03
N ALA A 296 -22.47 -25.17 -16.32
CA ALA A 296 -23.24 -25.60 -17.49
C ALA A 296 -24.74 -25.25 -17.38
N ASP A 297 -25.35 -25.40 -16.19
CA ASP A 297 -26.75 -25.00 -15.94
C ASP A 297 -26.93 -23.49 -16.10
N TYR A 298 -26.05 -22.69 -15.51
CA TYR A 298 -26.10 -21.23 -15.60
C TYR A 298 -25.80 -20.70 -17.01
N ALA A 299 -24.83 -21.29 -17.71
CA ALA A 299 -24.54 -20.94 -19.10
C ALA A 299 -25.71 -21.25 -20.05
N SER A 300 -26.53 -22.25 -19.73
CA SER A 300 -27.74 -22.56 -20.50
C SER A 300 -28.81 -21.46 -20.38
N ARG A 301 -28.86 -20.76 -19.24
CA ARG A 301 -29.77 -19.62 -18.99
C ARG A 301 -29.25 -18.33 -19.62
N LEU A 302 -27.93 -18.14 -19.68
CA LEU A 302 -27.29 -17.00 -20.35
C LEU A 302 -27.44 -17.04 -21.88
N LYS A 303 -27.73 -18.20 -22.48
CA LYS A 303 -27.81 -18.39 -23.95
C LYS A 303 -28.87 -17.53 -24.63
N ASP A 304 -29.93 -17.16 -23.92
CA ASP A 304 -31.08 -16.50 -24.53
C ASP A 304 -30.98 -14.96 -24.48
N HIS A 305 -29.95 -14.40 -23.82
CA HIS A 305 -29.85 -12.96 -23.59
C HIS A 305 -28.58 -12.23 -24.11
N PHE A 306 -27.43 -12.86 -24.44
CA PHE A 306 -26.19 -12.09 -24.75
C PHE A 306 -25.18 -12.64 -25.80
N ILE A 307 -24.18 -11.79 -26.09
CA ILE A 307 -23.33 -11.59 -27.30
C ILE A 307 -22.23 -12.67 -27.53
N PRO A 308 -21.84 -12.96 -28.80
CA PRO A 308 -20.75 -13.89 -29.17
C PRO A 308 -19.43 -13.87 -28.39
N GLU A 309 -18.98 -12.76 -27.78
CA GLU A 309 -17.71 -12.72 -27.04
C GLU A 309 -17.74 -13.62 -25.79
N ILE A 310 -18.90 -13.76 -25.14
CA ILE A 310 -19.08 -14.62 -23.95
C ILE A 310 -18.97 -16.09 -24.34
N ARG A 311 -19.52 -16.47 -25.50
CA ARG A 311 -19.35 -17.82 -26.06
C ARG A 311 -17.87 -18.14 -26.31
N THR A 312 -17.09 -17.17 -26.75
CA THR A 312 -15.65 -17.33 -26.98
C THR A 312 -14.87 -17.48 -25.67
N ALA A 313 -15.12 -16.61 -24.68
CA ALA A 313 -14.50 -16.71 -23.36
C ALA A 313 -14.84 -18.04 -22.65
N TYR A 314 -16.10 -18.48 -22.79
CA TYR A 314 -16.61 -19.75 -22.25
C TYR A 314 -16.05 -20.99 -22.97
N ALA A 315 -15.99 -20.96 -24.31
CA ALA A 315 -15.40 -22.04 -25.10
C ALA A 315 -13.92 -22.25 -24.72
N SER A 316 -13.16 -21.16 -24.54
CA SER A 316 -11.78 -21.21 -24.07
C SER A 316 -11.62 -21.76 -22.64
N ALA A 317 -12.56 -21.48 -21.74
CA ALA A 317 -12.53 -21.99 -20.37
C ALA A 317 -12.85 -23.50 -20.26
N ILE A 318 -13.67 -24.04 -21.16
CA ILE A 318 -14.09 -25.45 -21.15
C ILE A 318 -13.19 -26.35 -22.00
N SER A 319 -12.66 -25.86 -23.13
CA SER A 319 -11.77 -26.67 -23.99
C SER A 319 -10.36 -26.86 -23.40
N GLY A 320 -9.99 -26.09 -22.37
CA GLY A 320 -8.76 -26.27 -21.60
C GLY A 320 -8.89 -27.47 -20.65
N GLY A 321 -8.45 -28.64 -21.09
CA GLY A 321 -8.37 -29.83 -20.25
C GLY A 321 -7.43 -29.63 -19.06
N GLY A 322 -7.99 -29.56 -17.85
CA GLY A 322 -7.43 -30.15 -16.63
C GLY A 322 -6.09 -29.66 -16.09
N ASP A 323 -5.48 -28.62 -16.67
CA ASP A 323 -4.36 -27.93 -16.03
C ASP A 323 -4.82 -26.53 -15.62
N SER A 324 -5.04 -26.33 -14.32
CA SER A 324 -5.38 -25.05 -13.71
C SER A 324 -4.19 -24.09 -13.67
N THR A 325 -3.12 -24.38 -14.43
CA THR A 325 -2.26 -23.36 -15.02
C THR A 325 -3.10 -22.47 -15.94
N ARG A 326 -3.87 -21.55 -15.31
CA ARG A 326 -4.51 -20.39 -15.94
C ARG A 326 -3.63 -19.98 -17.10
N LEU A 327 -4.13 -20.09 -18.34
CA LEU A 327 -3.43 -19.71 -19.56
C LEU A 327 -2.68 -18.41 -19.27
N ARG A 328 -1.37 -18.54 -19.02
CA ARG A 328 -0.50 -17.45 -18.62
C ARG A 328 -0.46 -16.57 -19.85
N LYS A 329 -1.16 -15.43 -19.83
CA LYS A 329 -1.13 -14.52 -20.95
C LYS A 329 0.24 -13.85 -20.87
N ARG A 330 1.17 -14.39 -21.67
CA ARG A 330 2.47 -13.79 -21.89
C ARG A 330 2.29 -12.30 -22.24
N PRO A 331 3.23 -11.42 -21.85
CA PRO A 331 3.28 -10.05 -22.33
C PRO A 331 3.15 -10.03 -23.86
N ILE A 332 2.37 -9.09 -24.39
CA ILE A 332 2.21 -8.97 -25.83
C ILE A 332 3.50 -8.49 -26.49
N THR A 333 3.81 -9.05 -27.66
CA THR A 333 4.97 -8.65 -28.46
C THR A 333 4.76 -7.26 -29.06
N PRO A 334 5.83 -6.58 -29.51
CA PRO A 334 5.70 -5.32 -30.26
C PRO A 334 4.75 -5.41 -31.47
N ALA A 335 4.70 -6.56 -32.14
CA ALA A 335 3.79 -6.77 -33.28
C ALA A 335 2.32 -6.89 -32.84
N GLU A 336 2.05 -7.59 -31.74
CA GLU A 336 0.70 -7.69 -31.17
C GLU A 336 0.22 -6.34 -30.63
N PHE A 337 1.11 -5.58 -29.98
CA PHE A 337 0.86 -4.20 -29.56
C PHE A 337 0.39 -3.33 -30.73
N GLN A 338 1.08 -3.39 -31.87
CA GLN A 338 0.70 -2.67 -33.08
C GLN A 338 -0.70 -3.06 -33.59
N SER A 339 -1.08 -4.33 -33.47
CA SER A 339 -2.43 -4.78 -33.84
C SER A 339 -3.51 -4.25 -32.90
N GLN A 340 -3.25 -4.15 -31.59
CA GLN A 340 -4.21 -3.65 -30.61
C GLN A 340 -4.50 -2.15 -30.78
N LEU A 341 -3.51 -1.38 -31.22
CA LEU A 341 -3.66 0.05 -31.51
C LEU A 341 -4.57 0.34 -32.73
N LEU A 342 -4.88 -0.67 -33.53
CA LEU A 342 -5.84 -0.56 -34.64
C LEU A 342 -7.30 -0.73 -34.19
N SER A 343 -7.55 -1.01 -32.91
CA SER A 343 -8.90 -1.05 -32.37
C SER A 343 -9.60 0.30 -32.58
N PRO A 344 -10.91 0.33 -32.89
CA PRO A 344 -11.65 1.59 -33.09
C PRO A 344 -11.51 2.56 -31.92
N THR A 345 -11.38 2.03 -30.70
CA THR A 345 -11.27 2.81 -29.46
C THR A 345 -9.90 3.51 -29.31
N LEU A 346 -8.80 2.85 -29.70
CA LEU A 346 -7.44 3.41 -29.53
C LEU A 346 -6.88 4.04 -30.81
N SER A 347 -7.46 3.74 -31.98
CA SER A 347 -6.99 4.25 -33.27
C SER A 347 -6.90 5.78 -33.34
N PRO A 348 -7.82 6.58 -32.74
CA PRO A 348 -7.69 8.04 -32.72
C PRO A 348 -6.44 8.55 -31.98
N TYR A 349 -5.97 7.78 -30.98
CA TYR A 349 -4.87 8.15 -30.10
C TYR A 349 -3.55 7.43 -30.43
N ARG A 350 -3.56 6.56 -31.47
CA ARG A 350 -2.45 5.67 -31.83
C ARG A 350 -1.10 6.37 -31.85
N SER A 351 -0.95 7.46 -32.59
CA SER A 351 0.35 8.14 -32.74
C SER A 351 0.90 8.66 -31.40
N LYS A 352 0.03 9.03 -30.45
CA LYS A 352 0.44 9.49 -29.11
C LYS A 352 0.86 8.31 -28.24
N ILE A 353 0.09 7.22 -28.27
CA ILE A 353 0.42 5.99 -27.55
C ILE A 353 1.74 5.41 -28.06
N GLU A 354 1.96 5.36 -29.38
CA GLU A 354 3.22 4.90 -29.97
C GLU A 354 4.41 5.79 -29.58
N ALA A 355 4.23 7.10 -29.52
CA ALA A 355 5.28 8.02 -29.08
C ALA A 355 5.60 7.90 -27.57
N ALA A 356 4.64 7.46 -26.76
CA ALA A 356 4.83 7.22 -25.34
C ALA A 356 5.35 5.80 -25.03
N ALA A 357 5.09 4.83 -25.90
CA ALA A 357 5.50 3.44 -25.69
C ALA A 357 7.03 3.30 -25.66
N LYS A 358 7.54 2.50 -24.71
CA LYS A 358 8.95 2.13 -24.60
C LYS A 358 9.12 0.63 -24.80
N ARG A 359 10.14 0.21 -25.56
CA ARG A 359 10.59 -1.19 -25.53
C ARG A 359 11.14 -1.51 -24.14
N CYS A 360 10.83 -2.69 -23.62
CA CYS A 360 11.28 -3.10 -22.31
C CYS A 360 11.55 -4.60 -22.25
N LEU A 361 12.19 -5.02 -21.17
CA LEU A 361 12.29 -6.42 -20.77
C LEU A 361 11.32 -6.68 -19.64
N CYS A 362 10.51 -7.72 -19.77
CA CYS A 362 9.66 -8.24 -18.72
C CYS A 362 10.26 -9.56 -18.23
N PHE A 363 10.36 -9.73 -16.92
CA PHE A 363 10.96 -10.91 -16.31
C PHE A 363 9.95 -11.71 -15.49
N PHE A 364 9.94 -13.02 -15.72
CA PHE A 364 9.26 -13.98 -14.87
C PHE A 364 10.30 -14.75 -14.08
N SER A 365 10.18 -14.83 -12.76
CA SER A 365 11.10 -15.62 -11.96
C SER A 365 10.64 -17.06 -11.83
N GLN A 366 11.60 -17.95 -11.66
CA GLN A 366 11.37 -19.30 -11.18
C GLN A 366 12.52 -19.66 -10.25
N LYS A 367 12.20 -20.24 -9.08
CA LYS A 367 13.24 -20.72 -8.16
C LYS A 367 14.16 -21.69 -8.87
N ALA A 368 15.46 -21.41 -8.79
CA ALA A 368 16.46 -22.22 -9.46
C ALA A 368 16.73 -23.48 -8.63
N SER A 369 16.68 -24.65 -9.27
CA SER A 369 17.08 -25.92 -8.65
C SER A 369 18.59 -26.16 -8.69
N GLN A 370 19.30 -25.36 -9.49
CA GLN A 370 20.75 -25.36 -9.68
C GLN A 370 21.23 -23.90 -9.77
N PRO A 371 22.52 -23.64 -9.49
CA PRO A 371 23.19 -22.39 -9.83
C PRO A 371 22.79 -21.84 -11.20
N VAL A 372 22.27 -20.61 -11.27
CA VAL A 372 21.89 -20.00 -12.56
C VAL A 372 23.16 -19.63 -13.34
N PRO A 373 23.33 -20.10 -14.59
CA PRO A 373 24.53 -19.83 -15.40
C PRO A 373 24.78 -18.33 -15.62
N THR A 374 26.03 -17.93 -15.84
CA THR A 374 26.41 -16.52 -16.05
C THR A 374 25.76 -15.84 -17.25
N SER A 375 25.40 -16.62 -18.28
CA SER A 375 24.69 -16.13 -19.46
C SER A 375 23.23 -15.75 -19.20
N LYS A 376 22.66 -16.13 -18.05
CA LYS A 376 21.25 -15.94 -17.72
C LYS A 376 21.05 -14.84 -16.67
N SER A 377 19.95 -14.10 -16.78
CA SER A 377 19.52 -13.17 -15.72
C SER A 377 18.97 -13.92 -14.51
N LYS A 378 19.08 -13.32 -13.32
CA LYS A 378 18.61 -13.93 -12.07
C LYS A 378 18.24 -12.91 -11.00
N LEU A 379 17.42 -13.34 -10.03
CA LEU A 379 17.18 -12.67 -8.76
C LEU A 379 17.88 -13.42 -7.62
N GLY A 380 18.36 -12.68 -6.62
CA GLY A 380 18.92 -13.24 -5.40
C GLY A 380 20.10 -14.21 -5.61
N GLY A 381 20.43 -14.95 -4.56
CA GLY A 381 21.53 -15.92 -4.56
C GLY A 381 22.92 -15.26 -4.49
N VAL A 382 23.91 -15.97 -5.04
CA VAL A 382 25.31 -15.54 -5.04
C VAL A 382 25.67 -14.97 -6.41
N PRO A 383 26.14 -13.71 -6.52
CA PRO A 383 26.57 -13.19 -7.81
C PRO A 383 27.90 -13.82 -8.26
N GLU A 384 28.03 -13.96 -9.57
CA GLU A 384 29.32 -14.21 -10.21
C GLU A 384 30.02 -12.87 -10.49
N VAL A 385 31.24 -12.73 -9.97
CA VAL A 385 32.01 -11.48 -9.99
C VAL A 385 33.48 -11.74 -10.35
N PRO A 386 34.23 -10.74 -10.83
CA PRO A 386 35.65 -10.86 -11.07
C PRO A 386 36.46 -11.17 -9.80
N ALA A 387 37.65 -11.74 -9.96
CA ALA A 387 38.58 -11.94 -8.85
C ALA A 387 38.91 -10.61 -8.13
N GLY A 388 38.94 -10.64 -6.79
CA GLY A 388 39.22 -9.46 -5.98
C GLY A 388 38.05 -8.48 -5.85
N PHE A 389 36.83 -8.87 -6.26
CA PHE A 389 35.63 -8.05 -6.10
C PHE A 389 35.44 -7.56 -4.66
N ALA A 390 35.39 -6.24 -4.50
CA ALA A 390 35.04 -5.60 -3.24
C ALA A 390 33.51 -5.54 -3.12
N TRP A 391 32.97 -6.24 -2.12
CA TRP A 391 31.53 -6.24 -1.90
C TRP A 391 31.01 -4.83 -1.58
N PRO A 392 29.92 -4.35 -2.20
CA PRO A 392 29.36 -3.04 -1.90
C PRO A 392 28.89 -2.91 -0.44
N ILE A 393 29.37 -1.89 0.25
CA ILE A 393 29.07 -1.62 1.66
C ILE A 393 28.38 -0.27 1.78
N SER A 394 27.33 -0.21 2.60
CA SER A 394 26.59 1.01 2.92
C SER A 394 27.40 1.98 3.78
N ARG A 395 26.89 3.21 3.96
CA ARG A 395 27.53 4.20 4.85
C ARG A 395 27.59 3.75 6.31
N SER A 396 26.71 2.84 6.73
CA SER A 396 26.72 2.28 8.09
C SER A 396 27.69 1.11 8.25
N GLY A 397 28.41 0.72 7.19
CA GLY A 397 29.32 -0.42 7.21
C GLY A 397 28.63 -1.77 6.97
N CYS A 398 27.34 -1.78 6.60
CA CYS A 398 26.59 -3.01 6.31
C CYS A 398 26.78 -3.40 4.83
N ALA A 399 26.99 -4.68 4.55
CA ALA A 399 27.06 -5.17 3.18
C ALA A 399 25.67 -5.11 2.52
N TYR A 400 25.58 -4.62 1.29
CA TYR A 400 24.33 -4.64 0.52
C TYR A 400 23.97 -6.05 0.08
N SER A 401 22.67 -6.36 -0.01
CA SER A 401 22.19 -7.63 -0.55
C SER A 401 22.25 -7.63 -2.08
N PHE A 402 22.62 -8.76 -2.67
CA PHE A 402 22.56 -8.96 -4.13
C PHE A 402 21.12 -9.18 -4.58
N VAL A 403 20.54 -8.18 -5.26
CA VAL A 403 19.13 -8.18 -5.68
C VAL A 403 18.95 -8.94 -6.98
N ALA A 404 19.71 -8.59 -8.01
CA ALA A 404 19.52 -9.12 -9.36
C ALA A 404 20.80 -9.06 -10.20
N ARG A 405 20.86 -9.90 -11.24
CA ARG A 405 21.73 -9.71 -12.40
C ARG A 405 20.89 -9.66 -13.67
N LEU A 406 21.22 -8.71 -14.54
CA LEU A 406 20.83 -8.73 -15.95
C LEU A 406 22.03 -9.17 -16.79
N SER A 407 21.88 -10.26 -17.55
CA SER A 407 22.94 -10.80 -18.41
C SER A 407 23.13 -9.95 -19.67
N GLU A 408 24.31 -10.06 -20.28
CA GLU A 408 24.59 -9.40 -21.56
C GLU A 408 23.59 -9.79 -22.65
N GLU A 409 23.21 -11.07 -22.69
CA GLU A 409 22.25 -11.60 -23.66
C GLU A 409 20.92 -10.88 -23.60
N ASP A 410 20.38 -10.66 -22.39
CA ASP A 410 19.12 -9.96 -22.19
C ASP A 410 19.25 -8.45 -22.46
N LEU A 411 20.33 -7.82 -21.99
CA LEU A 411 20.57 -6.39 -22.21
C LEU A 411 20.69 -6.05 -23.71
N LYS A 412 21.29 -6.95 -24.51
CA LYS A 412 21.42 -6.81 -25.97
C LYS A 412 20.10 -6.86 -26.73
N LEU A 413 19.03 -7.38 -26.13
CA LEU A 413 17.70 -7.34 -26.75
C LEU A 413 17.18 -5.90 -26.88
N ILE A 414 17.54 -5.02 -25.93
CA ILE A 414 17.15 -3.60 -25.94
C ILE A 414 18.25 -2.73 -26.54
N GLU A 415 19.49 -2.90 -26.07
CA GLU A 415 20.64 -2.12 -26.50
C GLU A 415 21.69 -3.07 -27.11
N PRO A 416 21.66 -3.34 -28.43
CA PRO A 416 22.52 -4.33 -29.06
C PRO A 416 24.02 -4.09 -28.88
N SER A 417 24.41 -2.84 -28.60
CA SER A 417 25.80 -2.46 -28.35
C SER A 417 26.24 -2.67 -26.90
N PHE A 418 25.33 -3.05 -25.99
CA PHE A 418 25.64 -3.28 -24.58
C PHE A 418 26.59 -4.47 -24.44
N GLU A 419 27.63 -4.32 -23.62
CA GLU A 419 28.64 -5.35 -23.36
C GLU A 419 28.69 -5.62 -21.87
N GLY A 420 28.87 -6.88 -21.47
CA GLY A 420 28.91 -7.25 -20.07
C GLY A 420 27.54 -7.34 -19.41
N SER A 421 27.53 -7.46 -18.08
CA SER A 421 26.33 -7.67 -17.27
C SER A 421 26.19 -6.63 -16.17
N LEU A 422 24.96 -6.41 -15.71
CA LEU A 422 24.65 -5.49 -14.63
C LEU A 422 24.27 -6.26 -13.38
N LEU A 423 24.94 -5.98 -12.26
CA LEU A 423 24.64 -6.52 -10.94
C LEU A 423 24.04 -5.43 -10.06
N PHE A 424 22.92 -5.73 -9.41
CA PHE A 424 22.15 -4.78 -8.61
C PHE A 424 22.28 -5.15 -7.14
N PHE A 425 22.72 -4.21 -6.30
CA PHE A 425 22.86 -4.37 -4.86
C PHE A 425 22.07 -3.29 -4.13
N ALA A 426 21.36 -3.63 -3.06
CA ALA A 426 20.61 -2.67 -2.25
C ALA A 426 20.47 -3.09 -0.78
N ASP A 427 20.07 -2.15 0.07
CA ASP A 427 19.65 -2.44 1.45
C ASP A 427 18.19 -2.91 1.48
N VAL A 428 17.99 -4.19 1.16
CA VAL A 428 16.65 -4.82 1.14
C VAL A 428 16.09 -4.99 2.55
N GLU A 429 16.95 -5.06 3.56
CA GLU A 429 16.53 -5.36 4.92
C GLU A 429 15.92 -4.14 5.61
N LYS A 430 16.65 -3.02 5.60
CA LYS A 430 16.14 -1.76 6.15
C LYS A 430 15.21 -1.03 5.19
N CYS A 431 15.12 -1.53 3.95
CA CYS A 431 14.42 -0.89 2.86
C CYS A 431 14.85 0.59 2.70
N GLU A 432 16.13 0.86 2.93
CA GLU A 432 16.69 2.18 2.67
C GLU A 432 16.82 2.37 1.15
N PRO A 433 16.47 3.55 0.60
CA PRO A 433 16.57 3.82 -0.84
C PRO A 433 18.03 4.08 -1.25
N ALA A 434 18.89 3.09 -0.99
CA ALA A 434 20.33 3.11 -1.21
C ALA A 434 20.76 1.79 -1.86
N GLY A 435 21.60 1.89 -2.87
CA GLY A 435 22.13 0.73 -3.58
C GLY A 435 23.25 1.11 -4.54
N VAL A 436 23.80 0.08 -5.18
CA VAL A 436 24.91 0.17 -6.12
C VAL A 436 24.62 -0.72 -7.31
N ILE A 437 24.92 -0.23 -8.51
CA ILE A 437 24.98 -1.04 -9.72
C ILE A 437 26.44 -1.27 -10.07
N VAL A 438 26.80 -2.54 -10.28
CA VAL A 438 28.14 -2.93 -10.77
C VAL A 438 28.01 -3.39 -12.21
N HIS A 439 28.75 -2.75 -13.10
CA HIS A 439 28.89 -3.18 -14.49
C HIS A 439 30.10 -4.11 -14.63
N VAL A 440 29.84 -5.38 -14.91
CA VAL A 440 30.86 -6.42 -15.07
C VAL A 440 31.15 -6.57 -16.56
N GLN A 441 32.37 -6.24 -16.98
CA GLN A 441 32.82 -6.40 -18.36
C GLN A 441 32.93 -7.88 -18.76
N PRO A 442 32.78 -8.22 -20.05
CA PRO A 442 32.81 -9.62 -20.51
C PRO A 442 34.20 -10.26 -20.47
N ASP A 443 35.27 -9.46 -20.40
CA ASP A 443 36.67 -9.89 -20.41
C ASP A 443 37.17 -10.23 -19.00
N GLY A 444 36.70 -11.36 -18.47
CA GLY A 444 37.20 -11.86 -17.20
C GLY A 444 36.66 -13.22 -16.81
N GLU A 445 37.45 -13.97 -16.06
CA GLU A 445 36.93 -15.14 -15.36
C GLU A 445 36.05 -14.65 -14.20
N LEU A 446 34.79 -15.08 -14.20
CA LEU A 446 33.85 -14.79 -13.14
C LEU A 446 33.79 -15.98 -12.18
N HIS A 447 33.80 -15.67 -10.89
CA HIS A 447 33.69 -16.66 -9.83
C HIS A 447 32.51 -16.31 -8.94
N ARG A 448 31.86 -17.31 -8.36
CA ARG A 448 30.85 -17.07 -7.33
C ARG A 448 31.51 -16.41 -6.12
N ALA A 449 31.04 -15.23 -5.74
CA ALA A 449 31.55 -14.52 -4.58
C ALA A 449 31.27 -15.28 -3.29
N ALA A 450 32.15 -15.14 -2.30
CA ALA A 450 31.78 -15.46 -0.93
C ALA A 450 30.83 -14.37 -0.43
N ILE A 451 29.63 -14.76 0.01
CA ILE A 451 28.72 -13.84 0.68
C ILE A 451 29.39 -13.33 1.97
N PRO A 452 29.45 -12.02 2.22
CA PRO A 452 29.92 -11.51 3.50
C PRO A 452 29.07 -12.08 4.64
N GLY A 453 29.70 -12.65 5.67
CA GLY A 453 29.00 -13.34 6.76
C GLY A 453 28.06 -12.47 7.61
N THR A 454 27.94 -11.17 7.31
CA THR A 454 27.06 -10.21 7.98
C THR A 454 25.84 -9.82 7.14
N LEU A 455 25.51 -10.55 6.07
CA LEU A 455 24.22 -10.34 5.40
C LEU A 455 23.08 -10.77 6.32
N TYR A 456 22.04 -9.95 6.36
CA TYR A 456 20.89 -10.17 7.22
C TYR A 456 19.88 -11.16 6.62
N ARG A 457 19.89 -11.32 5.29
CA ARG A 457 19.01 -12.24 4.58
C ARG A 457 19.68 -12.80 3.33
N ASP A 458 19.76 -14.12 3.25
CA ASP A 458 20.13 -14.83 2.03
C ASP A 458 18.91 -14.85 1.10
N LEU A 459 19.00 -14.12 0.00
CA LEU A 459 17.98 -14.13 -1.04
C LEU A 459 18.07 -15.44 -1.83
N VAL A 460 16.93 -16.03 -2.16
CA VAL A 460 16.86 -17.30 -2.88
C VAL A 460 17.14 -17.06 -4.36
N GLU A 461 18.06 -17.84 -4.92
CA GLU A 461 18.41 -17.75 -6.33
C GLU A 461 17.23 -18.18 -7.22
N CYS A 462 16.77 -17.27 -8.08
CA CYS A 462 15.72 -17.52 -9.05
C CYS A 462 16.21 -17.15 -10.46
N GLU A 463 16.01 -18.04 -11.43
CA GLU A 463 16.25 -17.73 -12.85
C GLU A 463 15.19 -16.73 -13.33
N LEU A 464 15.62 -15.73 -14.10
CA LEU A 464 14.71 -14.83 -14.79
C LEU A 464 14.52 -15.29 -16.23
N HIS A 465 13.26 -15.56 -16.59
CA HIS A 465 12.82 -15.80 -17.95
C HIS A 465 12.43 -14.47 -18.58
N THR A 466 13.22 -14.05 -19.57
CA THR A 466 13.12 -12.73 -20.20
C THR A 466 12.19 -12.76 -21.41
N ILE A 467 11.32 -11.76 -21.50
CA ILE A 467 10.46 -11.52 -22.65
C ILE A 467 10.61 -10.06 -23.06
N GLU A 468 10.94 -9.83 -24.32
CA GLU A 468 10.87 -8.48 -24.90
C GLU A 468 9.41 -8.06 -25.04
N SER A 469 9.08 -6.89 -24.50
CA SER A 469 7.73 -6.35 -24.51
C SER A 469 7.73 -4.84 -24.77
N ILE A 470 6.54 -4.25 -24.68
CA ILE A 470 6.31 -2.82 -24.64
C ILE A 470 5.90 -2.44 -23.21
N SER A 471 6.31 -1.26 -22.77
CA SER A 471 5.87 -0.63 -21.53
C SER A 471 5.18 0.69 -21.87
N LEU A 472 4.05 0.93 -21.25
CA LEU A 472 3.25 2.13 -21.38
C LEU A 472 3.32 2.92 -20.07
N PRO A 473 3.36 4.27 -20.11
CA PRO A 473 3.23 5.06 -18.89
C PRO A 473 1.81 4.94 -18.32
N ASP A 474 1.69 5.13 -17.01
CA ASP A 474 0.40 5.36 -16.37
C ASP A 474 -0.15 6.71 -16.88
N PRO A 475 -1.35 6.75 -17.47
CA PRO A 475 -1.89 7.98 -18.06
C PRO A 475 -2.33 8.98 -16.98
N LEU A 476 -2.45 8.56 -15.72
CA LEU A 476 -2.80 9.41 -14.58
C LEU A 476 -1.57 9.98 -13.86
N ASP A 477 -0.38 9.53 -14.21
CA ASP A 477 0.85 10.03 -13.63
C ASP A 477 1.19 11.41 -14.17
N GLU A 478 1.27 12.42 -13.29
CA GLU A 478 1.58 13.80 -13.66
C GLU A 478 2.88 13.93 -14.48
N CYS A 479 3.85 13.02 -14.27
CA CYS A 479 5.12 13.03 -15.01
C CYS A 479 4.97 12.71 -16.48
N ASP A 480 3.92 11.98 -16.87
CA ASP A 480 3.71 11.49 -18.22
C ASP A 480 2.34 11.87 -18.79
N ALA A 481 1.42 12.40 -17.98
CA ALA A 481 0.06 12.81 -18.37
C ALA A 481 0.08 13.86 -19.49
N TRP A 482 1.09 14.74 -19.53
CA TRP A 482 1.26 15.73 -20.61
C TRP A 482 1.51 15.09 -21.98
N ARG A 483 1.89 13.81 -22.05
CA ARG A 483 2.05 13.07 -23.31
C ARG A 483 0.71 12.70 -23.94
N PHE A 484 -0.37 12.66 -23.15
CA PHE A 484 -1.71 12.27 -23.58
C PHE A 484 -2.58 13.50 -23.84
N PRO A 485 -3.38 13.49 -24.91
CA PRO A 485 -4.31 14.58 -25.17
C PRO A 485 -5.47 14.52 -24.17
N THR A 486 -5.99 15.69 -23.78
CA THR A 486 -7.03 15.80 -22.74
C THR A 486 -8.30 15.03 -23.08
N ASP A 487 -8.65 14.96 -24.37
CA ASP A 487 -9.80 14.20 -24.87
C ASP A 487 -9.68 12.70 -24.54
N MET A 488 -8.50 12.10 -24.73
CA MET A 488 -8.22 10.72 -24.34
C MET A 488 -8.44 10.51 -22.84
N LEU A 489 -7.91 11.39 -22.00
CA LEU A 489 -8.02 11.28 -20.53
C LEU A 489 -9.47 11.39 -20.04
N THR A 490 -10.31 12.10 -20.80
CA THR A 490 -11.76 12.23 -20.50
C THR A 490 -12.63 11.18 -21.17
N ASP A 491 -12.12 10.44 -22.14
CA ASP A 491 -12.82 9.35 -22.82
C ASP A 491 -12.64 8.05 -22.02
N HIS A 492 -13.64 7.71 -21.21
CA HIS A 492 -13.63 6.52 -20.36
C HIS A 492 -13.39 5.22 -21.15
N ALA A 493 -13.92 5.11 -22.38
CA ALA A 493 -13.73 3.91 -23.19
C ALA A 493 -12.27 3.80 -23.65
N ALA A 494 -11.69 4.91 -24.10
CA ALA A 494 -10.27 4.98 -24.48
C ALA A 494 -9.34 4.72 -23.29
N MET A 495 -9.62 5.31 -22.12
CA MET A 495 -8.84 5.09 -20.91
C MET A 495 -8.88 3.64 -20.44
N ASN A 496 -10.06 3.02 -20.44
CA ASN A 496 -10.19 1.61 -20.09
C ASN A 496 -9.45 0.71 -21.09
N ALA A 497 -9.59 0.97 -22.40
CA ALA A 497 -8.86 0.23 -23.42
C ALA A 497 -7.35 0.41 -23.31
N TYR A 498 -6.87 1.62 -22.98
CA TYR A 498 -5.45 1.91 -22.76
C TYR A 498 -4.91 1.18 -21.52
N ARG A 499 -5.64 1.20 -20.40
CA ARG A 499 -5.24 0.47 -19.18
C ARG A 499 -5.15 -1.02 -19.42
N LEU A 500 -6.15 -1.60 -20.09
CA LEU A 500 -6.13 -3.01 -20.50
C LEU A 500 -4.96 -3.33 -21.44
N LEU A 501 -4.61 -2.41 -22.35
CA LEU A 501 -3.44 -2.57 -23.20
C LEU A 501 -2.15 -2.53 -22.37
N GLY A 502 -2.04 -1.63 -21.39
CA GLY A 502 -0.93 -1.56 -20.44
C GLY A 502 -0.76 -2.86 -19.65
N GLU A 503 -1.85 -3.41 -19.12
CA GLU A 503 -1.87 -4.72 -18.45
C GLU A 503 -1.47 -5.86 -19.40
N GLN A 504 -1.85 -5.82 -20.68
CA GLN A 504 -1.41 -6.83 -21.64
C GLN A 504 0.08 -6.72 -21.99
N CYS A 505 0.59 -5.49 -22.04
CA CYS A 505 1.99 -5.15 -22.26
C CYS A 505 2.88 -5.61 -21.09
N THR A 506 2.39 -5.55 -19.86
CA THR A 506 3.15 -5.88 -18.66
C THR A 506 2.50 -6.99 -17.84
N GLY A 507 1.72 -7.91 -18.43
CA GLY A 507 0.97 -8.95 -17.70
C GLY A 507 -0.15 -8.43 -16.77
N SER A 508 -1.21 -9.23 -16.61
CA SER A 508 -2.32 -8.89 -15.68
C SER A 508 -1.85 -8.92 -14.22
N GLU A 509 -2.57 -8.32 -13.27
CA GLU A 509 -2.15 -8.23 -11.86
C GLU A 509 -1.77 -9.59 -11.22
N ALA A 510 -2.51 -10.66 -11.53
CA ALA A 510 -2.18 -12.01 -11.07
C ALA A 510 -0.99 -12.67 -11.81
N GLN A 511 -0.47 -12.02 -12.84
CA GLN A 511 0.55 -12.49 -13.78
C GLN A 511 1.57 -11.40 -14.11
N ARG A 512 1.68 -10.35 -13.30
CA ARG A 512 2.60 -9.24 -13.56
C ARG A 512 4.02 -9.84 -13.58
N PRO A 513 4.83 -9.55 -14.61
CA PRO A 513 6.27 -9.75 -14.56
C PRO A 513 6.74 -9.20 -13.22
N LEU A 514 7.42 -10.06 -12.49
CA LEU A 514 7.89 -9.73 -11.15
C LEU A 514 8.91 -8.60 -11.22
N ALA A 515 9.59 -8.48 -12.36
CA ALA A 515 10.50 -7.39 -12.64
C ALA A 515 10.39 -6.90 -14.09
N ASN A 516 10.84 -5.66 -14.31
CA ASN A 516 11.02 -5.09 -15.64
C ASN A 516 12.31 -4.28 -15.76
N ALA A 517 12.77 -4.04 -16.99
CA ALA A 517 13.92 -3.16 -17.28
C ALA A 517 13.67 -2.34 -18.55
N PHE A 518 14.26 -1.13 -18.61
CA PHE A 518 14.18 -0.12 -19.68
C PHE A 518 12.79 0.47 -19.99
N GLY A 519 11.73 -0.11 -19.43
CA GLY A 519 10.36 0.41 -19.50
C GLY A 519 10.07 1.53 -18.49
N TYR A 520 8.78 1.69 -18.18
CA TYR A 520 8.32 2.51 -17.07
C TYR A 520 8.46 1.72 -15.75
N PRO A 521 8.99 2.34 -14.68
CA PRO A 521 9.14 1.66 -13.39
C PRO A 521 7.77 1.31 -12.80
N HIS A 522 7.73 0.25 -12.02
CA HIS A 522 6.55 -0.08 -11.21
C HIS A 522 6.55 0.77 -9.93
N TYR A 523 5.37 1.13 -9.43
CA TYR A 523 5.21 1.84 -8.18
C TYR A 523 3.82 1.61 -7.57
N CYS A 524 3.70 1.88 -6.27
CA CYS A 524 2.49 1.71 -5.49
C CYS A 524 1.89 3.06 -5.07
N GLN A 525 2.73 4.02 -4.66
CA GLN A 525 2.31 5.34 -4.17
C GLN A 525 2.70 6.48 -5.10
N GLY A 526 3.83 6.40 -5.80
CA GLY A 526 4.24 7.48 -6.69
C GLY A 526 5.38 7.15 -7.64
N ASN A 527 5.49 7.90 -8.74
CA ASN A 527 6.48 7.66 -9.77
C ASN A 527 7.92 7.77 -9.22
N PRO A 528 8.73 6.70 -9.32
CA PRO A 528 10.13 6.70 -8.88
C PRO A 528 10.97 7.77 -9.58
N LYS A 529 10.65 8.13 -10.83
CA LYS A 529 11.33 9.19 -11.59
C LYS A 529 11.07 10.58 -11.01
N PHE A 530 9.86 10.83 -10.50
CA PHE A 530 9.55 12.06 -9.79
C PHE A 530 10.42 12.17 -8.54
N SER A 531 10.48 11.10 -7.74
CA SER A 531 11.30 11.04 -6.53
C SER A 531 12.79 11.22 -6.82
N ALA A 532 13.29 10.63 -7.90
CA ALA A 532 14.67 10.80 -8.35
C ALA A 532 14.97 12.25 -8.74
N GLU A 533 14.09 12.89 -9.52
CA GLU A 533 14.27 14.29 -9.91
C GLU A 533 14.16 15.26 -8.73
N GLN A 534 13.28 14.97 -7.76
CA GLN A 534 13.13 15.75 -6.53
C GLN A 534 14.40 15.81 -5.68
N ARG A 535 15.24 14.77 -5.73
CA ARG A 535 16.53 14.75 -5.01
C ARG A 535 17.59 15.62 -5.68
N LEU A 536 17.51 15.80 -7.00
CA LEU A 536 18.46 16.62 -7.77
C LEU A 536 18.02 18.08 -7.89
N THR A 537 16.73 18.31 -8.02
CA THR A 537 16.15 19.63 -8.26
C THR A 537 15.41 20.10 -7.01
N PRO A 538 15.86 21.20 -6.36
CA PRO A 538 15.21 21.72 -5.17
C PRO A 538 13.74 22.05 -5.46
N VAL A 539 12.82 21.38 -4.77
CA VAL A 539 11.39 21.70 -4.84
C VAL A 539 11.05 22.67 -3.70
N SER A 540 10.34 23.75 -4.02
CA SER A 540 9.92 24.71 -3.00
C SER A 540 8.59 24.28 -2.39
N VAL A 541 8.40 24.53 -1.10
CA VAL A 541 7.10 24.35 -0.45
C VAL A 541 6.48 25.73 -0.23
N VAL A 542 5.37 26.02 -0.91
CA VAL A 542 4.62 27.28 -0.77
C VAL A 542 3.24 26.95 -0.22
N ASN A 543 2.91 27.49 0.96
CA ASN A 543 1.64 27.23 1.64
C ASN A 543 1.34 25.74 1.90
N GLY A 544 2.37 24.93 2.12
CA GLY A 544 2.23 23.48 2.34
C GLY A 544 2.04 22.68 1.04
N SER A 545 2.02 23.32 -0.12
CA SER A 545 2.02 22.66 -1.43
C SER A 545 3.42 22.65 -2.02
N LEU A 546 3.81 21.53 -2.62
CA LEU A 546 5.01 21.46 -3.44
C LEU A 546 4.79 22.30 -4.70
N VAL A 547 5.71 23.24 -4.94
CA VAL A 547 5.77 24.03 -6.16
C VAL A 547 6.98 23.51 -6.94
N THR A 548 6.69 22.69 -7.93
CA THR A 548 7.67 22.18 -8.90
C THR A 548 7.84 23.20 -10.02
N PRO A 549 9.08 23.56 -10.39
CA PRO A 549 9.29 24.42 -11.55
C PRO A 549 8.91 23.66 -12.84
N PRO A 550 8.49 24.34 -13.92
CA PRO A 550 8.02 23.67 -15.14
C PRO A 550 9.04 22.69 -15.76
N GLU A 551 10.33 22.99 -15.67
CA GLU A 551 11.42 22.13 -16.12
C GLU A 551 11.52 20.81 -15.35
N PHE A 552 10.95 20.72 -14.15
CA PHE A 552 10.96 19.52 -13.32
C PHE A 552 10.37 18.32 -14.06
N TYR A 553 9.15 18.47 -14.59
CA TYR A 553 8.46 17.40 -15.32
C TYR A 553 9.11 17.07 -16.65
N GLN A 554 9.83 18.01 -17.26
CA GLN A 554 10.61 17.72 -18.46
C GLN A 554 11.82 16.83 -18.11
N ASN A 555 12.47 17.13 -16.99
CA ASN A 555 13.63 16.37 -16.53
C ASN A 555 13.27 14.98 -16.01
N THR A 556 12.06 14.72 -15.49
CA THR A 556 11.67 13.36 -15.08
C THR A 556 11.74 12.36 -16.23
N SER A 557 11.53 12.82 -17.47
CA SER A 557 11.55 11.98 -18.66
C SER A 557 12.92 11.38 -18.99
N ARG A 558 14.02 12.03 -18.55
CA ARG A 558 15.41 11.59 -18.78
C ARG A 558 15.79 10.37 -17.93
N TRP A 559 14.99 10.02 -16.93
CA TRP A 559 15.27 8.88 -16.08
C TRP A 559 14.87 7.59 -16.80
N VAL A 560 15.86 6.72 -16.98
CA VAL A 560 15.72 5.37 -17.49
C VAL A 560 15.63 4.42 -16.31
N ASN A 561 14.64 3.54 -16.33
CA ASN A 561 14.55 2.44 -15.39
C ASN A 561 15.49 1.33 -15.83
N LEU A 562 16.57 1.07 -15.10
CA LEU A 562 17.48 -0.05 -15.40
C LEU A 562 16.92 -1.38 -14.92
N PHE A 563 16.23 -1.37 -13.79
CA PHE A 563 15.62 -2.56 -13.21
C PHE A 563 14.60 -2.14 -12.16
N SER A 564 13.39 -2.70 -12.22
CA SER A 564 12.43 -2.63 -11.13
C SER A 564 11.95 -4.03 -10.78
N SER A 565 11.69 -4.31 -9.51
CA SER A 565 11.09 -5.56 -9.04
C SER A 565 10.01 -5.28 -8.00
N TRP A 566 8.92 -6.02 -8.09
CA TRP A 566 7.98 -6.18 -6.98
C TRP A 566 8.58 -7.07 -5.89
N THR A 567 7.93 -7.04 -4.72
CA THR A 567 8.07 -8.08 -3.70
C THR A 567 7.88 -9.45 -4.36
N ASN A 568 8.80 -10.37 -4.08
CA ASN A 568 8.86 -11.71 -4.64
C ASN A 568 9.24 -12.69 -3.53
N ASP A 569 8.22 -13.32 -2.96
CA ASP A 569 8.34 -14.29 -1.87
C ASP A 569 9.22 -15.49 -2.26
N GLU A 570 9.17 -15.92 -3.52
CA GLU A 570 9.95 -17.05 -4.02
C GLU A 570 11.47 -16.76 -3.95
N ALA A 571 11.85 -15.52 -4.28
CA ALA A 571 13.22 -15.01 -4.16
C ALA A 571 13.57 -14.52 -2.74
N GLY A 572 12.60 -14.46 -1.83
CA GLY A 572 12.77 -13.84 -0.50
C GLY A 572 12.94 -12.32 -0.54
N LEU A 573 12.61 -11.67 -1.66
CA LEU A 573 12.60 -10.22 -1.81
C LEU A 573 11.30 -9.67 -1.22
N ALA A 574 11.38 -8.92 -0.14
CA ALA A 574 10.21 -8.29 0.47
C ALA A 574 10.51 -6.82 0.75
N PHE A 575 9.68 -5.93 0.23
CA PHE A 575 9.78 -4.49 0.42
C PHE A 575 8.56 -4.03 1.24
N TYR A 576 8.64 -4.18 2.57
CA TYR A 576 7.51 -4.00 3.48
C TYR A 576 6.26 -4.80 3.07
N ASP A 577 5.08 -4.16 3.07
CA ASP A 577 3.80 -4.76 2.71
C ASP A 577 3.58 -4.72 1.19
N THR A 578 4.28 -5.61 0.48
CA THR A 578 4.14 -5.81 -0.98
C THR A 578 4.60 -4.63 -1.85
N GLY A 579 5.70 -3.97 -1.46
CA GLY A 579 6.29 -2.87 -2.21
C GLY A 579 7.08 -3.26 -3.46
N THR A 580 7.76 -2.26 -4.03
CA THR A 580 8.63 -2.32 -5.20
C THR A 580 10.00 -1.70 -4.90
N ILE A 581 11.03 -2.15 -5.62
CA ILE A 581 12.32 -1.48 -5.74
C ILE A 581 12.56 -1.09 -7.19
N SER A 582 13.10 0.09 -7.42
CA SER A 582 13.47 0.61 -8.75
C SER A 582 14.88 1.19 -8.73
N PHE A 583 15.69 0.83 -9.73
CA PHE A 583 17.02 1.39 -10.00
C PHE A 583 16.93 2.24 -11.25
N LEU A 584 17.16 3.54 -11.09
CA LEU A 584 17.04 4.54 -12.14
C LEU A 584 18.41 5.14 -12.47
N ILE A 585 18.60 5.51 -13.73
CA ILE A 585 19.78 6.24 -14.20
C ILE A 585 19.33 7.34 -15.17
N ALA A 586 20.01 8.48 -15.19
CA ALA A 586 19.75 9.49 -16.21
C ALA A 586 20.32 9.04 -17.57
N GLU A 587 19.63 9.36 -18.67
CA GLU A 587 20.03 9.02 -20.05
C GLU A 587 21.49 9.42 -20.35
N GLU A 588 21.93 10.59 -19.89
CA GLU A 588 23.29 11.08 -20.09
C GLU A 588 24.36 10.21 -19.43
N TYR A 589 24.07 9.59 -18.28
CA TYR A 589 25.01 8.69 -17.60
C TYR A 589 24.97 7.29 -18.18
N LEU A 590 23.79 6.83 -18.60
CA LEU A 590 23.65 5.54 -19.30
C LEU A 590 24.43 5.54 -20.62
N ALA A 591 24.38 6.63 -21.37
CA ALA A 591 25.08 6.78 -22.66
C ALA A 591 26.60 6.58 -22.54
N VAL A 592 27.19 6.99 -21.40
CA VAL A 592 28.63 6.81 -21.11
C VAL A 592 28.90 5.65 -20.15
N ARG A 593 27.88 4.84 -19.83
CA ARG A 593 27.94 3.70 -18.89
C ARG A 593 28.48 4.08 -17.50
N ASP A 594 28.16 5.29 -17.02
CA ASP A 594 28.51 5.74 -15.68
C ASP A 594 27.44 5.32 -14.66
N PHE A 595 27.56 4.09 -14.17
CA PHE A 595 26.66 3.54 -13.14
C PHE A 595 26.98 4.02 -11.72
N SER A 596 27.91 4.97 -11.54
CA SER A 596 28.16 5.58 -10.21
C SER A 596 27.08 6.58 -9.80
N ARG A 597 26.22 6.98 -10.75
CA ARG A 597 25.16 7.99 -10.58
C ARG A 597 23.79 7.39 -10.84
N ILE A 598 23.34 6.59 -9.88
CA ILE A 598 22.03 5.95 -9.92
C ILE A 598 21.14 6.49 -8.81
N GLU A 599 19.84 6.36 -9.00
CA GLU A 599 18.85 6.56 -7.95
C GLU A 599 18.18 5.24 -7.64
N VAL A 600 18.07 4.93 -6.35
CA VAL A 600 17.31 3.79 -5.85
C VAL A 600 16.06 4.33 -5.19
N ASN A 601 14.91 3.78 -5.58
CA ASN A 601 13.63 4.07 -4.98
C ASN A 601 13.03 2.77 -4.46
N ILE A 602 12.53 2.80 -3.24
CA ILE A 602 11.73 1.72 -2.66
C ILE A 602 10.40 2.35 -2.29
N ASP A 603 9.33 1.72 -2.74
CA ASP A 603 7.95 2.19 -2.57
C ASP A 603 7.11 1.04 -2.01
N PHE A 604 6.15 1.31 -1.15
CA PHE A 604 5.33 0.28 -0.47
C PHE A 604 3.93 0.81 -0.19
N MET A 605 2.95 -0.09 -0.07
CA MET A 605 1.55 0.30 0.15
C MET A 605 1.28 0.80 1.57
#